data_AF-A0A7S2RV43-F1
#
_entry.id   AF-A0A7S2RV43-F1
#
_cell.length_a   1.000
_cell.length_b   1.000
_cell.length_c   1.000
_cell.angle_alpha   90.00
_cell.angle_beta   90.00
_cell.angle_gamma   90.00
#
_symmetry.space_group_name_H-M   'P 1'
#
loop_
_entity.id
_entity.type
_entity.pdbx_description
1 polymer ?
#
loop_
_entity_poly.entity_id
_entity_poly.type
_entity_poly.pdbx_seq_one_letter_code
_entity_poly.pdbx_strand_id
1 'polypeptide(L)'
;MSDVKRIGQQYTAVVEGRGVPVGVFVQIVAVSGCILFLLKNHPDFGFVYTLATSRGGLAVCLSVLGWIIPLKELAYVIDRLGAIRAQLHNLAPFGVDLLPTLPDMLPFLPMVIDNIERVGPFLPLCMQDGVKEHVMPLLPEMMPDLEMFLDEADTVGPLLPKLAPHMKEIMPYTLELIPYIKELACVIEVDGWWQVNPYMDKLVPHIAKLAPHSQVLAKHLPEMLPYMDVMIKYIDNLVDELEETIEVMDQLVPLFPLLPVADQAGLLSQKFAFKMLPTVVGLIPLSNETTGKGAVVAAHVHGMVLRRAYSVKDAVMDRVYARSSSDVLTLTDDLCEPESEKDL
;
A
#
# COMPACT_ATOMS: atom_id res chain seq x y z
N MET A 1 -37.74 29.82 16.84
CA MET A 1 -36.92 30.57 15.84
C MET A 1 -36.96 32.09 16.08
N SER A 2 -38.11 32.67 16.46
CA SER A 2 -38.25 34.10 16.84
C SER A 2 -37.42 34.52 18.05
N ASP A 3 -37.33 33.66 19.07
CA ASP A 3 -36.60 33.99 20.31
C ASP A 3 -35.08 33.96 20.13
N VAL A 4 -34.56 33.10 19.26
CA VAL A 4 -33.14 33.06 18.90
C VAL A 4 -32.73 34.32 18.14
N LYS A 5 -33.61 34.83 17.26
CA LYS A 5 -33.39 36.08 16.52
C LYS A 5 -33.39 37.30 17.45
N ARG A 6 -34.27 37.29 18.46
CA ARG A 6 -34.37 38.35 19.48
C ARG A 6 -33.18 38.35 20.45
N ILE A 7 -32.69 37.18 20.86
CA ILE A 7 -31.48 37.03 21.65
C ILE A 7 -30.26 37.48 20.83
N GLY A 8 -30.17 37.11 19.55
CA GLY A 8 -29.10 37.56 18.66
C GLY A 8 -29.04 39.09 18.50
N GLN A 9 -30.18 39.77 18.41
CA GLN A 9 -30.28 41.23 18.28
C GLN A 9 -30.00 41.98 19.58
N GLN A 10 -30.40 41.44 20.74
CA GLN A 10 -30.08 42.06 22.03
C GLN A 10 -28.60 41.95 22.39
N TYR A 11 -27.93 40.88 21.96
CA TYR A 11 -26.51 40.68 22.26
C TYR A 11 -25.56 41.40 21.31
N THR A 12 -25.93 41.60 20.04
CA THR A 12 -25.13 42.41 19.08
C THR A 12 -24.99 43.86 19.55
N ALA A 13 -26.06 44.45 20.10
CA ALA A 13 -26.04 45.81 20.65
C ALA A 13 -25.14 45.96 21.90
N VAL A 14 -24.92 44.88 22.67
CA VAL A 14 -24.05 44.90 23.86
C VAL A 14 -22.57 44.74 23.48
N VAL A 15 -22.28 44.08 22.35
CA VAL A 15 -20.92 43.82 21.86
C VAL A 15 -20.32 45.05 21.17
N GLU A 16 -21.12 45.80 20.39
CA GLU A 16 -20.67 47.05 19.74
C GLU A 16 -20.28 48.14 20.76
N GLY A 17 -20.88 48.15 21.96
CA GLY A 17 -20.58 49.13 23.00
C GLY A 17 -19.32 48.86 23.85
N ARG A 18 -18.69 47.67 23.74
CA ARG A 18 -17.56 47.29 24.60
C ARG A 18 -16.25 47.02 23.86
N GLY A 19 -16.19 47.28 22.55
CA GLY A 19 -14.98 47.09 21.75
C GLY A 19 -14.46 45.65 21.74
N VAL A 20 -15.31 44.66 22.05
CA VAL A 20 -14.92 43.26 21.97
C VAL A 20 -14.91 42.88 20.49
N PRO A 21 -13.78 42.41 19.94
CA PRO A 21 -13.70 42.02 18.54
C PRO A 21 -14.75 40.93 18.28
N VAL A 22 -15.57 41.10 17.24
CA VAL A 22 -16.66 40.18 16.89
C VAL A 22 -16.16 38.72 16.79
N GLY A 23 -14.90 38.51 16.40
CA GLY A 23 -14.26 37.19 16.38
C GLY A 23 -14.16 36.50 17.75
N VAL A 24 -13.87 37.23 18.83
CA VAL A 24 -13.77 36.68 20.20
C VAL A 24 -15.16 36.24 20.69
N PHE A 25 -16.20 36.96 20.31
CA PHE A 25 -17.57 36.61 20.66
C PHE A 25 -18.04 35.34 19.96
N VAL A 26 -17.76 35.20 18.65
CA VAL A 26 -18.07 33.98 17.90
C VAL A 26 -17.30 32.77 18.44
N GLN A 27 -16.04 32.95 18.84
CA GLN A 27 -15.23 31.91 19.48
C GLN A 27 -15.81 31.45 20.83
N ILE A 28 -16.24 32.37 21.69
CA ILE A 28 -16.86 32.02 22.98
C ILE A 28 -18.18 31.26 22.76
N VAL A 29 -18.99 31.68 21.78
CA VAL A 29 -20.27 31.04 21.48
C VAL A 29 -20.08 29.66 20.86
N ALA A 30 -19.10 29.49 19.95
CA ALA A 30 -18.80 28.21 19.32
C ALA A 30 -18.23 27.21 20.33
N VAL A 31 -17.26 27.61 21.15
CA VAL A 31 -16.65 26.74 22.16
C VAL A 31 -17.66 26.41 23.27
N SER A 32 -18.44 27.39 23.74
CA SER A 32 -19.53 27.14 24.70
C SER A 32 -20.59 26.20 24.11
N GLY A 33 -20.92 26.34 22.82
CA GLY A 33 -21.84 25.47 22.12
C GLY A 33 -21.34 24.03 21.98
N CYS A 34 -20.07 23.84 21.63
CA CYS A 34 -19.44 22.52 21.53
C CYS A 34 -19.35 21.83 22.90
N ILE A 35 -18.98 22.57 23.95
CA ILE A 35 -18.96 22.06 25.33
C ILE A 35 -20.36 21.64 25.77
N LEU A 36 -21.38 22.48 25.56
CA LEU A 36 -22.76 22.14 25.90
C LEU A 36 -23.32 20.95 25.09
N PHE A 37 -22.89 20.78 23.84
CA PHE A 37 -23.28 19.66 22.99
C PHE A 37 -22.65 18.34 23.45
N LEU A 38 -21.36 18.34 23.78
CA LEU A 38 -20.66 17.17 24.33
C LEU A 38 -21.25 16.74 25.67
N LEU A 39 -21.58 17.71 26.54
CA LEU A 39 -22.22 17.47 27.83
C LEU A 39 -23.65 16.92 27.71
N LYS A 40 -24.36 17.28 26.64
CA LYS A 40 -25.72 16.78 26.39
C LYS A 40 -25.72 15.32 25.92
N ASN A 41 -24.72 14.92 25.13
CA ASN A 41 -24.69 13.59 24.51
C ASN A 41 -23.91 12.54 25.33
N HIS A 42 -23.06 12.97 26.28
CA HIS A 42 -22.31 12.07 27.15
C HIS A 42 -22.43 12.52 28.62
N PRO A 43 -23.54 12.16 29.31
CA PRO A 43 -23.82 12.60 30.68
C PRO A 43 -22.83 12.06 31.73
N ASP A 44 -22.05 11.04 31.39
CA ASP A 44 -21.06 10.43 32.28
C ASP A 44 -19.81 11.30 32.52
N PHE A 45 -19.64 12.40 31.76
CA PHE A 45 -18.60 13.41 31.98
C PHE A 45 -18.96 14.39 33.12
N GLY A 46 -19.30 13.89 34.30
CA GLY A 46 -19.70 14.70 35.45
C GLY A 46 -18.65 15.77 35.86
N PHE A 47 -17.36 15.49 35.63
CA PHE A 47 -16.29 16.46 35.87
C PHE A 47 -16.28 17.62 34.86
N VAL A 48 -16.48 17.35 33.57
CA VAL A 48 -16.53 18.37 32.51
C VAL A 48 -17.80 19.22 32.64
N TYR A 49 -18.92 18.63 33.07
CA TYR A 49 -20.16 19.38 33.32
C TYR A 49 -19.96 20.42 34.42
N THR A 50 -19.32 20.02 35.52
CA THR A 50 -19.04 20.89 36.66
C THR A 50 -18.02 21.98 36.31
N LEU A 51 -16.99 21.64 35.51
CA LEU A 51 -16.02 22.62 35.03
C LEU A 51 -16.67 23.64 34.07
N ALA A 52 -17.45 23.15 33.10
CA ALA A 52 -18.09 23.96 32.06
C ALA A 52 -19.20 24.88 32.58
N THR A 53 -19.94 24.45 33.61
CA THR A 53 -21.01 25.27 34.21
C THR A 53 -20.47 26.32 35.19
N SER A 54 -19.23 26.14 35.67
CA SER A 54 -18.56 27.15 36.50
C SER A 54 -17.95 28.25 35.62
N ARG A 55 -18.19 29.52 35.97
CA ARG A 55 -17.57 30.68 35.29
C ARG A 55 -16.04 30.61 35.27
N GLY A 56 -15.44 29.99 36.29
CA GLY A 56 -13.99 29.78 36.37
C GLY A 56 -13.50 28.68 35.43
N GLY A 57 -14.17 27.52 35.37
CA GLY A 57 -13.75 26.41 34.55
C GLY A 57 -13.90 26.67 33.04
N LEU A 58 -14.92 27.41 32.61
CA LEU A 58 -15.04 27.83 31.21
C LEU A 58 -13.94 28.84 30.81
N ALA A 59 -13.56 29.75 31.72
CA ALA A 59 -12.42 30.64 31.52
C ALA A 59 -11.09 29.87 31.48
N VAL A 60 -10.93 28.83 32.31
CA VAL A 60 -9.76 27.95 32.30
C VAL A 60 -9.70 27.15 30.99
N CYS A 61 -10.78 26.50 30.56
CA CYS A 61 -10.82 25.78 29.28
C CYS A 61 -10.54 26.71 28.09
N LEU A 62 -11.12 27.91 28.06
CA LEU A 62 -10.83 28.90 27.01
C LEU A 62 -9.42 29.46 27.09
N SER A 63 -8.86 29.61 28.29
CA SER A 63 -7.46 30.03 28.45
C SER A 63 -6.50 28.94 28.02
N VAL A 64 -6.81 27.66 28.27
CA VAL A 64 -6.01 26.51 27.85
C VAL A 64 -6.11 26.35 26.33
N LEU A 65 -7.30 26.42 25.74
CA LEU A 65 -7.47 26.39 24.28
C LEU A 65 -6.85 27.62 23.60
N GLY A 66 -6.97 28.80 24.19
CA GLY A 66 -6.38 30.04 23.68
C GLY A 66 -4.86 30.13 23.85
N TRP A 67 -4.26 29.35 24.75
CA TRP A 67 -2.81 29.20 24.89
C TRP A 67 -2.24 28.09 24.00
N ILE A 68 -3.04 27.05 23.69
CA ILE A 68 -2.58 25.87 22.94
C ILE A 68 -2.80 26.05 21.43
N ILE A 69 -3.85 26.77 21.01
CA ILE A 69 -4.23 26.88 19.59
C ILE A 69 -4.08 28.34 19.14
N PRO A 70 -3.19 28.65 18.18
CA PRO A 70 -3.07 30.00 17.63
C PRO A 70 -4.43 30.50 17.13
N LEU A 71 -4.77 31.77 17.39
CA LEU A 71 -6.05 32.36 16.97
C LEU A 71 -6.39 32.18 15.48
N LYS A 72 -5.36 32.02 14.63
CA LYS A 72 -5.51 31.71 13.19
C LYS A 72 -6.06 30.32 12.95
N GLU A 73 -5.52 29.30 13.63
CA GLU A 73 -6.01 27.92 13.55
C GLU A 73 -7.45 27.82 14.08
N LEU A 74 -7.76 28.57 15.14
CA LEU A 74 -9.12 28.62 15.68
C LEU A 74 -10.12 29.23 14.69
N ALA A 75 -9.76 30.30 13.98
CA ALA A 75 -10.60 30.88 12.94
C ALA A 75 -10.83 29.90 11.78
N TYR A 76 -9.77 29.20 11.36
CA TYR A 76 -9.84 28.17 10.33
C TYR A 76 -10.76 27.00 10.73
N VAL A 77 -10.65 26.50 11.97
CA VAL A 77 -11.56 25.49 12.52
C VAL A 77 -13.00 26.00 12.50
N ILE A 78 -13.23 27.26 12.86
CA ILE A 78 -14.57 27.87 12.86
C ILE A 78 -15.20 27.88 11.48
N ASP A 79 -14.43 28.21 10.44
CA ASP A 79 -14.91 28.19 9.06
C ASP A 79 -15.31 26.77 8.59
N ARG A 80 -14.67 25.74 9.16
CA ARG A 80 -14.93 24.31 8.88
C ARG A 80 -15.90 23.64 9.86
N LEU A 81 -16.41 24.35 10.88
CA LEU A 81 -17.32 23.78 11.90
C LEU A 81 -18.57 23.12 11.29
N GLY A 82 -19.06 23.61 10.15
CA GLY A 82 -20.20 23.01 9.46
C GLY A 82 -19.92 21.56 9.02
N ALA A 83 -18.78 21.33 8.36
CA ALA A 83 -18.35 20.02 7.89
C ALA A 83 -18.00 19.10 9.08
N ILE A 84 -17.27 19.62 10.06
CA ILE A 84 -16.95 18.89 11.30
C ILE A 84 -18.23 18.45 12.00
N ARG A 85 -19.22 19.35 12.15
CA ARG A 85 -20.51 19.04 12.76
C ARG A 85 -21.26 17.98 11.96
N ALA A 86 -21.22 18.03 10.63
CA ALA A 86 -21.85 17.03 9.78
C ALA A 86 -21.26 15.65 10.04
N GLN A 87 -19.94 15.54 10.23
CA GLN A 87 -19.23 14.28 10.46
C GLN A 87 -19.10 13.88 11.93
N LEU A 88 -19.52 14.73 12.86
CA LEU A 88 -19.37 14.50 14.30
C LEU A 88 -20.02 13.18 14.76
N HIS A 89 -21.10 12.74 14.12
CA HIS A 89 -21.73 11.46 14.43
C HIS A 89 -20.83 10.24 14.12
N ASN A 90 -19.95 10.35 13.12
CA ASN A 90 -18.97 9.31 12.77
C ASN A 90 -17.73 9.39 13.66
N LEU A 91 -17.34 10.58 14.11
CA LEU A 91 -16.11 10.79 14.89
C LEU A 91 -16.32 10.61 16.40
N ALA A 92 -17.48 11.04 16.93
CA ALA A 92 -17.76 11.09 18.35
C ALA A 92 -17.59 9.73 19.08
N PRO A 93 -18.03 8.59 18.51
CA PRO A 93 -17.86 7.29 19.17
C PRO A 93 -16.39 6.94 19.48
N PHE A 94 -15.46 7.44 18.66
CA PHE A 94 -14.03 7.08 18.73
C PHE A 94 -13.17 8.13 19.42
N GLY A 95 -13.77 9.20 19.96
CA GLY A 95 -13.01 10.32 20.55
C GLY A 95 -12.12 9.91 21.73
N VAL A 96 -12.57 8.94 22.54
CA VAL A 96 -11.78 8.41 23.66
C VAL A 96 -10.56 7.63 23.17
N ASP A 97 -10.73 6.90 22.07
CA ASP A 97 -9.69 6.07 21.48
C ASP A 97 -8.64 6.90 20.74
N LEU A 98 -9.04 8.01 20.13
CA LEU A 98 -8.14 8.96 19.46
C LEU A 98 -7.36 9.86 20.42
N LEU A 99 -7.80 9.96 21.68
CA LEU A 99 -7.19 10.87 22.65
C LEU A 99 -5.68 10.61 22.88
N PRO A 100 -5.21 9.35 23.00
CA PRO A 100 -3.80 9.03 23.16
C PRO A 100 -2.94 9.37 21.93
N THR A 101 -3.49 9.28 20.71
CA THR A 101 -2.77 9.59 19.47
C THR A 101 -2.86 11.06 19.06
N LEU A 102 -3.76 11.81 19.68
CA LEU A 102 -4.00 13.21 19.38
C LEU A 102 -2.72 14.07 19.39
N PRO A 103 -1.80 13.97 20.38
CA PRO A 103 -0.59 14.79 20.39
C PRO A 103 0.26 14.65 19.13
N ASP A 104 0.37 13.43 18.60
CA ASP A 104 1.15 13.14 17.40
C ASP A 104 0.40 13.54 16.12
N MET A 105 -0.94 13.59 16.17
CA MET A 105 -1.79 14.06 15.09
C MET A 105 -1.95 15.59 15.02
N LEU A 106 -1.65 16.33 16.11
CA LEU A 106 -1.82 17.79 16.16
C LEU A 106 -1.17 18.54 15.00
N PRO A 107 0.07 18.21 14.54
CA PRO A 107 0.68 18.88 13.39
C PRO A 107 -0.12 18.70 12.08
N PHE A 108 -0.89 17.63 11.96
CA PHE A 108 -1.67 17.27 10.78
C PHE A 108 -3.14 17.68 10.90
N LEU A 109 -3.53 18.33 12.00
CA LEU A 109 -4.92 18.72 12.25
C LEU A 109 -5.54 19.55 11.12
N PRO A 110 -4.85 20.53 10.48
CA PRO A 110 -5.41 21.25 9.34
C PRO A 110 -5.75 20.31 8.16
N MET A 111 -4.87 19.36 7.84
CA MET A 111 -5.09 18.39 6.77
C MET A 111 -6.29 17.48 7.07
N VAL A 112 -6.42 17.00 8.31
CA VAL A 112 -7.56 16.19 8.76
C VAL A 112 -8.86 16.99 8.69
N ILE A 113 -8.83 18.28 9.05
CA ILE A 113 -9.99 19.16 9.00
C ILE A 113 -10.41 19.46 7.56
N ASP A 114 -9.47 19.73 6.66
CA ASP A 114 -9.78 19.93 5.24
C ASP A 114 -10.39 18.68 4.59
N ASN A 115 -9.98 17.49 5.05
CA ASN A 115 -10.48 16.21 4.55
C ASN A 115 -11.57 15.59 5.45
N ILE A 116 -12.18 16.35 6.37
CA ILE A 116 -13.05 15.77 7.41
C ILE A 116 -14.25 15.00 6.86
N GLU A 117 -14.79 15.43 5.70
CA GLU A 117 -15.92 14.78 5.02
C GLU A 117 -15.57 13.37 4.51
N ARG A 118 -14.29 13.10 4.26
CA ARG A 118 -13.75 11.82 3.81
C ARG A 118 -13.22 10.99 4.97
N VAL A 119 -12.58 11.65 5.95
CA VAL A 119 -12.13 11.02 7.19
C VAL A 119 -13.32 10.48 7.99
N GLY A 120 -14.43 11.20 8.03
CA GLY A 120 -15.63 10.82 8.78
C GLY A 120 -16.11 9.40 8.44
N PRO A 121 -16.42 9.07 7.18
CA PRO A 121 -16.81 7.72 6.76
C PRO A 121 -15.70 6.67 6.86
N PHE A 122 -14.43 7.07 6.69
CA PHE A 122 -13.30 6.15 6.73
C PHE A 122 -12.91 5.72 8.15
N LEU A 123 -13.01 6.62 9.14
CA LEU A 123 -12.61 6.36 10.51
C LEU A 123 -13.34 5.15 11.14
N PRO A 124 -14.67 4.97 11.00
CA PRO A 124 -15.35 3.76 11.46
C PRO A 124 -14.75 2.46 10.91
N LEU A 125 -14.20 2.46 9.70
CA LEU A 125 -13.55 1.29 9.09
C LEU A 125 -12.22 0.99 9.79
N CYS A 126 -11.43 2.01 10.08
CA CYS A 126 -10.19 1.89 10.86
C CYS A 126 -10.41 1.48 12.32
N MET A 127 -11.61 1.73 12.85
CA MET A 127 -11.96 1.50 14.24
C MET A 127 -12.73 0.19 14.49
N GLN A 128 -12.87 -0.66 13.46
CA GLN A 128 -13.46 -1.98 13.62
C GLN A 128 -12.62 -2.85 14.57
N ASP A 129 -13.28 -3.74 15.31
CA ASP A 129 -12.62 -4.71 16.18
C ASP A 129 -11.62 -5.56 15.38
N GLY A 130 -10.38 -5.68 15.86
CA GLY A 130 -9.30 -6.38 15.17
C GLY A 130 -8.55 -5.53 14.14
N VAL A 131 -9.11 -4.41 13.68
CA VAL A 131 -8.41 -3.44 12.82
C VAL A 131 -7.75 -2.36 13.67
N LYS A 132 -8.51 -1.83 14.64
CA LYS A 132 -8.12 -0.72 15.51
C LYS A 132 -6.76 -0.95 16.19
N GLU A 133 -6.52 -2.15 16.71
CA GLU A 133 -5.31 -2.50 17.46
C GLU A 133 -4.04 -2.36 16.62
N HIS A 134 -4.15 -2.54 15.31
CA HIS A 134 -3.03 -2.44 14.39
C HIS A 134 -2.94 -1.08 13.70
N VAL A 135 -4.08 -0.45 13.39
CA VAL A 135 -4.13 0.84 12.69
C VAL A 135 -3.80 2.01 13.62
N MET A 136 -4.31 2.01 14.85
CA MET A 136 -4.14 3.14 15.79
C MET A 136 -2.69 3.53 16.06
N PRO A 137 -1.76 2.58 16.32
CA PRO A 137 -0.35 2.93 16.51
C PRO A 137 0.32 3.51 15.25
N LEU A 138 -0.18 3.13 14.07
CA LEU A 138 0.36 3.56 12.78
C LEU A 138 -0.30 4.84 12.25
N LEU A 139 -1.40 5.27 12.87
CA LEU A 139 -2.17 6.42 12.43
C LEU A 139 -1.31 7.69 12.27
N PRO A 140 -0.37 8.03 13.18
CA PRO A 140 0.52 9.18 12.99
C PRO A 140 1.46 9.04 11.77
N GLU A 141 1.91 7.82 11.46
CA GLU A 141 2.77 7.54 10.30
C GLU A 141 2.02 7.66 8.98
N MET A 142 0.70 7.40 8.98
CA MET A 142 -0.16 7.55 7.81
C MET A 142 -0.56 8.99 7.52
N MET A 143 -0.48 9.89 8.53
CA MET A 143 -0.99 11.26 8.40
C MET A 143 -0.37 12.09 7.28
N PRO A 144 0.96 12.05 7.02
CA PRO A 144 1.56 12.80 5.91
C PRO A 144 0.91 12.50 4.56
N ASP A 145 0.43 11.26 4.40
CA ASP A 145 -0.07 10.71 3.14
C ASP A 145 -1.59 10.46 3.17
N LEU A 146 -2.28 11.04 4.16
CA LEU A 146 -3.69 10.80 4.45
C LEU A 146 -4.58 10.97 3.21
N GLU A 147 -4.33 11.99 2.39
CA GLU A 147 -5.15 12.27 1.20
C GLU A 147 -5.14 11.11 0.21
N MET A 148 -3.99 10.47 -0.01
CA MET A 148 -3.86 9.32 -0.91
C MET A 148 -4.58 8.09 -0.37
N PHE A 149 -4.50 7.86 0.95
CA PHE A 149 -5.31 6.80 1.59
C PHE A 149 -6.80 7.05 1.45
N LEU A 150 -7.22 8.30 1.62
CA LEU A 150 -8.62 8.68 1.49
C LEU A 150 -9.10 8.59 0.03
N ASP A 151 -8.23 8.75 -0.97
CA ASP A 151 -8.58 8.63 -2.39
C ASP A 151 -8.96 7.19 -2.73
N GLU A 152 -8.33 6.23 -2.04
CA GLU A 152 -8.56 4.80 -2.21
C GLU A 152 -9.35 4.16 -1.05
N ALA A 153 -10.01 4.97 -0.22
CA ALA A 153 -10.74 4.49 0.95
C ALA A 153 -11.83 3.46 0.63
N ASP A 154 -12.52 3.60 -0.51
CA ASP A 154 -13.55 2.65 -0.96
C ASP A 154 -12.95 1.29 -1.34
N THR A 155 -11.70 1.28 -1.84
CA THR A 155 -10.96 0.06 -2.20
C THR A 155 -10.33 -0.57 -0.96
N VAL A 156 -9.68 0.23 -0.12
CA VAL A 156 -8.94 -0.22 1.06
C VAL A 156 -9.88 -0.65 2.18
N GLY A 157 -11.00 0.03 2.36
CA GLY A 157 -11.97 -0.19 3.43
C GLY A 157 -12.38 -1.66 3.62
N PRO A 158 -12.89 -2.34 2.57
CA PRO A 158 -13.22 -3.77 2.63
C PRO A 158 -12.03 -4.70 2.91
N LEU A 159 -10.82 -4.27 2.55
CA LEU A 159 -9.58 -5.04 2.71
C LEU A 159 -8.91 -4.82 4.08
N LEU A 160 -9.27 -3.75 4.81
CA LEU A 160 -8.66 -3.39 6.10
C LEU A 160 -8.62 -4.54 7.10
N PRO A 161 -9.67 -5.37 7.30
CA PRO A 161 -9.60 -6.49 8.23
C PRO A 161 -8.51 -7.51 7.91
N LYS A 162 -8.19 -7.72 6.62
CA LYS A 162 -7.11 -8.61 6.18
C LYS A 162 -5.74 -7.92 6.22
N LEU A 163 -5.69 -6.63 5.88
CA LEU A 163 -4.45 -5.84 5.85
C LEU A 163 -3.94 -5.49 7.24
N ALA A 164 -4.82 -5.17 8.18
CA ALA A 164 -4.47 -4.59 9.47
C ALA A 164 -3.38 -5.37 10.23
N PRO A 165 -3.45 -6.71 10.37
CA PRO A 165 -2.41 -7.48 11.07
C PRO A 165 -1.01 -7.34 10.47
N HIS A 166 -0.92 -7.00 9.18
CA HIS A 166 0.31 -6.91 8.39
C HIS A 166 0.68 -5.47 8.03
N MET A 167 -0.13 -4.49 8.43
CA MET A 167 0.00 -3.11 7.96
C MET A 167 1.32 -2.46 8.38
N LYS A 168 1.88 -2.86 9.53
CA LYS A 168 3.21 -2.41 9.98
C LYS A 168 4.33 -2.81 9.02
N GLU A 169 4.24 -3.98 8.42
CA GLU A 169 5.23 -4.50 7.47
C GLU A 169 5.08 -3.86 6.08
N ILE A 170 3.84 -3.50 5.72
CA ILE A 170 3.53 -2.86 4.43
C ILE A 170 3.78 -1.35 4.46
N MET A 171 3.66 -0.71 5.64
CA MET A 171 3.70 0.75 5.80
C MET A 171 4.83 1.42 5.00
N PRO A 172 6.09 0.94 5.05
CA PRO A 172 7.21 1.56 4.33
C PRO A 172 7.03 1.64 2.81
N TYR A 173 6.17 0.79 2.23
CA TYR A 173 5.95 0.69 0.79
C TYR A 173 4.63 1.30 0.34
N THR A 174 3.84 1.84 1.27
CA THR A 174 2.43 2.16 0.99
C THR A 174 2.30 3.23 -0.09
N LEU A 175 3.24 4.17 -0.14
CA LEU A 175 3.31 5.21 -1.16
C LEU A 175 3.46 4.64 -2.57
N GLU A 176 4.30 3.62 -2.76
CA GLU A 176 4.45 2.98 -4.07
C GLU A 176 3.29 2.06 -4.41
N LEU A 177 2.59 1.49 -3.41
CA LEU A 177 1.51 0.54 -3.61
C LEU A 177 0.15 1.19 -3.84
N ILE A 178 -0.15 2.33 -3.21
CA ILE A 178 -1.47 3.00 -3.29
C ILE A 178 -1.94 3.18 -4.75
N PRO A 179 -1.12 3.67 -5.70
CA PRO A 179 -1.56 3.86 -7.08
C PRO A 179 -2.07 2.58 -7.77
N TYR A 180 -1.70 1.41 -7.25
CA TYR A 180 -2.02 0.09 -7.79
C TYR A 180 -2.94 -0.73 -6.88
N ILE A 181 -3.50 -0.13 -5.82
CA ILE A 181 -4.22 -0.88 -4.79
C ILE A 181 -5.48 -1.56 -5.32
N LYS A 182 -6.11 -0.99 -6.36
CA LYS A 182 -7.29 -1.58 -7.02
C LYS A 182 -6.96 -2.89 -7.71
N GLU A 183 -5.84 -2.94 -8.41
CA GLU A 183 -5.34 -4.14 -9.05
C GLU A 183 -4.86 -5.15 -7.99
N LEU A 184 -4.12 -4.69 -6.98
CA LEU A 184 -3.55 -5.54 -5.93
C LEU A 184 -4.59 -6.07 -4.94
N ALA A 185 -5.81 -5.51 -4.91
CA ALA A 185 -6.91 -5.98 -4.07
C ALA A 185 -7.13 -7.49 -4.22
N CYS A 186 -7.08 -8.03 -5.45
CA CYS A 186 -7.27 -9.45 -5.70
C CYS A 186 -6.18 -10.33 -5.08
N VAL A 187 -4.96 -9.82 -4.91
CA VAL A 187 -3.84 -10.53 -4.27
C VAL A 187 -4.08 -10.62 -2.76
N ILE A 188 -4.52 -9.52 -2.13
CA ILE A 188 -4.83 -9.45 -0.69
C ILE A 188 -6.01 -10.37 -0.32
N GLU A 189 -6.90 -10.66 -1.27
CA GLU A 189 -7.99 -11.58 -1.06
C GLU A 189 -7.55 -13.05 -0.94
N VAL A 190 -6.39 -13.41 -1.49
CA VAL A 190 -5.86 -14.79 -1.48
C VAL A 190 -5.33 -15.17 -0.11
N ASP A 191 -5.71 -16.35 0.38
CA ASP A 191 -5.15 -16.88 1.63
C ASP A 191 -3.64 -17.11 1.50
N GLY A 192 -2.89 -16.64 2.49
CA GLY A 192 -1.43 -16.73 2.51
C GLY A 192 -0.71 -15.52 1.89
N TRP A 193 -1.42 -14.50 1.37
CA TRP A 193 -0.79 -13.35 0.70
C TRP A 193 0.28 -12.66 1.55
N TRP A 194 0.11 -12.62 2.87
CA TRP A 194 1.07 -12.02 3.81
C TRP A 194 2.45 -12.69 3.81
N GLN A 195 2.56 -13.91 3.29
CA GLN A 195 3.85 -14.58 3.10
C GLN A 195 4.71 -13.88 2.02
N VAL A 196 4.14 -12.94 1.27
CA VAL A 196 4.86 -12.08 0.33
C VAL A 196 5.62 -10.96 1.04
N ASN A 197 5.22 -10.57 2.27
CA ASN A 197 5.80 -9.44 3.00
C ASN A 197 7.35 -9.45 3.09
N PRO A 198 8.02 -10.59 3.36
CA PRO A 198 9.49 -10.64 3.40
C PRO A 198 10.19 -10.28 2.08
N TYR A 199 9.44 -10.27 0.96
CA TYR A 199 9.95 -10.00 -0.38
C TYR A 199 9.58 -8.62 -0.91
N MET A 200 8.85 -7.81 -0.14
CA MET A 200 8.33 -6.51 -0.59
C MET A 200 9.42 -5.54 -1.05
N ASP A 201 10.57 -5.50 -0.35
CA ASP A 201 11.75 -4.71 -0.76
C ASP A 201 12.17 -4.96 -2.21
N LYS A 202 11.98 -6.18 -2.70
CA LYS A 202 12.36 -6.57 -4.07
C LYS A 202 11.20 -6.50 -5.05
N LEU A 203 9.95 -6.66 -4.58
CA LEU A 203 8.76 -6.63 -5.44
C LEU A 203 8.30 -5.20 -5.75
N VAL A 204 8.40 -4.29 -4.78
CA VAL A 204 7.92 -2.90 -4.90
C VAL A 204 8.56 -2.15 -6.07
N PRO A 205 9.89 -2.25 -6.33
CA PRO A 205 10.49 -1.65 -7.52
C PRO A 205 9.87 -2.10 -8.86
N HIS A 206 9.21 -3.26 -8.88
CA HIS A 206 8.56 -3.83 -10.05
C HIS A 206 7.04 -3.74 -10.02
N ILE A 207 6.44 -3.10 -9.01
CA ILE A 207 4.98 -3.14 -8.80
C ILE A 207 4.21 -2.58 -9.99
N ALA A 208 4.72 -1.54 -10.65
CA ALA A 208 4.11 -0.95 -11.84
C ALA A 208 3.93 -1.94 -12.99
N LYS A 209 4.87 -2.89 -13.13
CA LYS A 209 4.80 -3.96 -14.13
C LYS A 209 3.97 -5.16 -13.64
N LEU A 210 4.01 -5.46 -12.34
CA LEU A 210 3.29 -6.59 -11.74
C LEU A 210 1.78 -6.34 -11.61
N ALA A 211 1.38 -5.12 -11.27
CA ALA A 211 0.00 -4.77 -10.94
C ALA A 211 -1.01 -5.07 -12.06
N PRO A 212 -0.76 -4.78 -13.35
CA PRO A 212 -1.68 -5.14 -14.44
C PRO A 212 -1.95 -6.64 -14.56
N HIS A 213 -1.04 -7.49 -14.06
CA HIS A 213 -1.14 -8.95 -14.11
C HIS A 213 -1.52 -9.58 -12.75
N SER A 214 -1.79 -8.75 -11.73
CA SER A 214 -2.13 -9.16 -10.37
C SER A 214 -3.24 -10.20 -10.30
N GLN A 215 -4.28 -10.09 -11.13
CA GLN A 215 -5.39 -11.04 -11.13
C GLN A 215 -4.97 -12.46 -11.53
N VAL A 216 -4.09 -12.60 -12.51
CA VAL A 216 -3.57 -13.91 -12.92
C VAL A 216 -2.57 -14.44 -11.90
N LEU A 217 -1.70 -13.57 -11.38
CA LEU A 217 -0.74 -13.93 -10.34
C LEU A 217 -1.43 -14.37 -9.05
N ALA A 218 -2.51 -13.69 -8.64
CA ALA A 218 -3.30 -14.01 -7.46
C ALA A 218 -3.86 -15.44 -7.51
N LYS A 219 -4.38 -15.87 -8.68
CA LYS A 219 -4.89 -17.23 -8.89
C LYS A 219 -3.85 -18.32 -8.59
N HIS A 220 -2.58 -18.03 -8.84
CA HIS A 220 -1.46 -18.97 -8.69
C HIS A 220 -0.56 -18.69 -7.49
N LEU A 221 -0.89 -17.68 -6.69
CA LEU A 221 -0.08 -17.26 -5.56
C LEU A 221 0.14 -18.40 -4.56
N PRO A 222 -0.87 -19.19 -4.15
CA PRO A 222 -0.66 -20.29 -3.19
C PRO A 222 0.38 -21.31 -3.65
N GLU A 223 0.44 -21.60 -4.95
CA GLU A 223 1.43 -22.50 -5.54
C GLU A 223 2.80 -21.85 -5.72
N MET A 224 2.86 -20.54 -5.94
CA MET A 224 4.10 -19.77 -6.05
C MET A 224 4.80 -19.59 -4.69
N LEU A 225 4.04 -19.41 -3.60
CA LEU A 225 4.54 -19.08 -2.26
C LEU A 225 5.72 -19.96 -1.80
N PRO A 226 5.67 -21.31 -1.88
CA PRO A 226 6.78 -22.17 -1.46
C PRO A 226 8.09 -21.97 -2.25
N TYR A 227 8.03 -21.30 -3.40
CA TYR A 227 9.15 -21.11 -4.32
C TYR A 227 9.53 -19.63 -4.48
N MET A 228 8.93 -18.73 -3.70
CA MET A 228 9.17 -17.29 -3.78
C MET A 228 10.64 -16.93 -3.60
N ASP A 229 11.38 -17.59 -2.70
CA ASP A 229 12.83 -17.38 -2.53
C ASP A 229 13.60 -17.51 -3.85
N VAL A 230 13.24 -18.52 -4.66
CA VAL A 230 13.88 -18.78 -5.96
C VAL A 230 13.40 -17.78 -7.00
N MET A 231 12.09 -17.51 -7.07
CA MET A 231 11.52 -16.58 -8.05
C MET A 231 12.05 -15.16 -7.85
N ILE A 232 12.13 -14.71 -6.60
CA ILE A 232 12.60 -13.37 -6.22
C ILE A 232 14.07 -13.15 -6.55
N LYS A 233 14.90 -14.20 -6.52
CA LYS A 233 16.30 -14.14 -6.99
C LYS A 233 16.40 -13.75 -8.48
N TYR A 234 15.37 -14.07 -9.26
CA TYR A 234 15.29 -13.84 -10.70
C TYR A 234 14.17 -12.86 -11.08
N ILE A 235 13.75 -12.00 -10.15
CA ILE A 235 12.59 -11.13 -10.35
C ILE A 235 12.77 -10.20 -11.55
N ASP A 236 13.96 -9.64 -11.76
CA ASP A 236 14.25 -8.78 -12.91
C ASP A 236 13.98 -9.48 -14.24
N ASN A 237 14.48 -10.71 -14.39
CA ASN A 237 14.27 -11.53 -15.59
C ASN A 237 12.78 -11.89 -15.76
N LEU A 238 12.11 -12.25 -14.66
CA LEU A 238 10.70 -12.64 -14.68
C LEU A 238 9.80 -11.45 -15.04
N VAL A 239 10.12 -10.26 -14.53
CA VAL A 239 9.36 -9.02 -14.76
C VAL A 239 9.56 -8.50 -16.18
N ASP A 240 10.75 -8.65 -16.74
CA ASP A 240 11.03 -8.23 -18.12
C ASP A 240 10.29 -9.07 -19.17
N GLU A 241 10.03 -10.35 -18.87
CA GLU A 241 9.28 -11.28 -19.73
C GLU A 241 7.91 -11.64 -19.12
N LEU A 242 7.36 -10.77 -18.27
CA LEU A 242 6.18 -11.08 -17.46
C LEU A 242 4.96 -11.36 -18.34
N GLU A 243 4.71 -10.54 -19.35
CA GLU A 243 3.57 -10.69 -20.26
C GLU A 243 3.59 -12.08 -20.93
N GLU A 244 4.74 -12.49 -21.47
CA GLU A 244 4.91 -13.80 -22.09
C GLU A 244 4.85 -14.95 -21.06
N THR A 245 5.36 -14.73 -19.85
CA THR A 245 5.35 -15.73 -18.77
C THR A 245 3.92 -15.98 -18.26
N ILE A 246 3.10 -14.92 -18.21
CA ILE A 246 1.69 -14.99 -17.81
C ILE A 246 0.87 -15.84 -18.77
N GLU A 247 1.13 -15.76 -20.09
CA GLU A 247 0.44 -16.57 -21.10
C GLU A 247 0.63 -18.08 -20.89
N VAL A 248 1.78 -18.48 -20.32
CA VAL A 248 2.12 -19.89 -20.05
C VAL A 248 2.02 -20.26 -18.58
N MET A 249 1.48 -19.39 -17.71
CA MET A 249 1.48 -19.57 -16.26
C MET A 249 0.79 -20.87 -15.82
N ASP A 250 -0.38 -21.18 -16.40
CA ASP A 250 -1.12 -22.42 -16.11
C ASP A 250 -0.29 -23.69 -16.41
N GLN A 251 0.64 -23.62 -17.38
CA GLN A 251 1.55 -24.72 -17.71
C GLN A 251 2.80 -24.73 -16.84
N LEU A 252 3.19 -23.57 -16.33
CA LEU A 252 4.38 -23.39 -15.49
C LEU A 252 4.13 -23.82 -14.04
N VAL A 253 2.92 -23.60 -13.51
CA VAL A 253 2.57 -23.92 -12.12
C VAL A 253 2.88 -25.37 -11.72
N PRO A 254 2.50 -26.40 -12.51
CA PRO A 254 2.89 -27.79 -12.22
C PRO A 254 4.40 -28.04 -12.17
N LEU A 255 5.20 -27.15 -12.76
CA LEU A 255 6.65 -27.23 -12.84
C LEU A 255 7.36 -26.44 -11.73
N PHE A 256 6.65 -25.67 -10.90
CA PHE A 256 7.24 -24.95 -9.77
C PHE A 256 8.09 -25.83 -8.83
N PRO A 257 7.71 -27.08 -8.52
CA PRO A 257 8.55 -27.98 -7.74
C PRO A 257 9.96 -28.24 -8.33
N LEU A 258 10.15 -27.97 -9.62
CA LEU A 258 11.44 -28.10 -10.30
C LEU A 258 12.27 -26.81 -10.27
N LEU A 259 11.73 -25.67 -9.84
CA LEU A 259 12.45 -24.39 -9.82
C LEU A 259 13.73 -24.43 -8.98
N PRO A 260 13.77 -25.02 -7.77
CA PRO A 260 15.01 -25.12 -7.01
C PRO A 260 16.11 -25.90 -7.74
N VAL A 261 15.72 -26.94 -8.50
CA VAL A 261 16.64 -27.73 -9.33
C VAL A 261 17.13 -26.91 -10.52
N ALA A 262 16.22 -26.20 -11.19
CA ALA A 262 16.55 -25.35 -12.31
C ALA A 262 17.48 -24.18 -11.91
N ASP A 263 17.29 -23.63 -10.70
CA ASP A 263 18.17 -22.64 -10.07
C ASP A 263 19.58 -23.20 -9.88
N GLN A 264 19.70 -24.37 -9.24
CA GLN A 264 20.99 -25.03 -9.01
C GLN A 264 21.73 -25.36 -10.32
N ALA A 265 21.01 -25.67 -11.38
CA ALA A 265 21.56 -25.89 -12.72
C ALA A 265 21.93 -24.58 -13.44
N GLY A 266 21.56 -23.42 -12.90
CA GLY A 266 21.75 -22.10 -13.50
C GLY A 266 20.83 -21.82 -14.68
N LEU A 267 19.77 -22.61 -14.88
CA LEU A 267 18.85 -22.44 -16.02
C LEU A 267 18.03 -21.16 -15.91
N LEU A 268 17.64 -20.78 -14.68
CA LEU A 268 16.83 -19.59 -14.42
C LEU A 268 17.57 -18.26 -14.62
N SER A 269 18.90 -18.31 -14.81
CA SER A 269 19.69 -17.12 -15.15
C SER A 269 19.40 -16.57 -16.55
N GLN A 270 18.79 -17.37 -17.42
CA GLN A 270 18.48 -16.99 -18.80
C GLN A 270 17.18 -16.16 -18.84
N LYS A 271 17.16 -15.10 -19.64
CA LYS A 271 16.03 -14.16 -19.75
C LYS A 271 14.69 -14.87 -20.03
N PHE A 272 14.71 -15.92 -20.84
CA PHE A 272 13.52 -16.68 -21.25
C PHE A 272 13.30 -18.01 -20.51
N ALA A 273 13.97 -18.21 -19.37
CA ALA A 273 13.97 -19.52 -18.70
C ALA A 273 12.56 -19.98 -18.31
N PHE A 274 11.75 -19.08 -17.73
CA PHE A 274 10.39 -19.39 -17.28
C PHE A 274 9.45 -19.71 -18.45
N LYS A 275 9.55 -18.97 -19.55
CA LYS A 275 8.77 -19.23 -20.78
C LYS A 275 9.14 -20.56 -21.44
N MET A 276 10.43 -20.90 -21.47
CA MET A 276 10.92 -22.10 -22.15
C MET A 276 10.71 -23.38 -21.33
N LEU A 277 10.51 -23.27 -20.01
CA LEU A 277 10.42 -24.40 -19.10
C LEU A 277 9.31 -25.41 -19.48
N PRO A 278 8.07 -24.99 -19.77
CA PRO A 278 7.02 -25.90 -20.23
C PRO A 278 7.39 -26.62 -21.53
N THR A 279 7.98 -25.88 -22.48
CA THR A 279 8.40 -26.44 -23.77
C THR A 279 9.52 -27.47 -23.61
N VAL A 280 10.54 -27.16 -22.82
CA VAL A 280 11.68 -28.05 -22.56
C VAL A 280 11.22 -29.32 -21.85
N VAL A 281 10.33 -29.21 -20.85
CA VAL A 281 9.79 -30.37 -20.14
C VAL A 281 8.92 -31.22 -21.07
N GLY A 282 8.12 -30.62 -21.95
CA GLY A 282 7.33 -31.34 -22.96
C GLY A 282 8.17 -32.15 -23.96
N LEU A 283 9.41 -31.75 -24.22
CA LEU A 283 10.35 -32.49 -25.07
C LEU A 283 11.01 -33.68 -24.37
N ILE A 284 10.87 -33.79 -23.04
CA ILE A 284 11.35 -34.94 -22.29
C ILE A 284 10.24 -36.00 -22.34
N PRO A 285 10.43 -37.14 -23.04
CA PRO A 285 9.45 -38.22 -23.02
C PRO A 285 9.36 -38.78 -21.60
N LEU A 286 8.38 -38.31 -20.84
CA LEU A 286 7.98 -38.91 -19.57
C LEU A 286 7.31 -40.23 -19.95
N SER A 287 8.07 -41.34 -19.89
CA SER A 287 7.49 -42.66 -20.13
C SER A 287 6.42 -42.90 -19.06
N ASN A 288 5.17 -43.10 -19.50
CA ASN A 288 3.98 -43.30 -18.66
C ASN A 288 4.01 -44.57 -17.77
N GLU A 289 5.15 -45.24 -17.63
CA GLU A 289 5.23 -46.60 -17.08
C GLU A 289 5.51 -46.69 -15.58
N THR A 290 5.59 -45.59 -14.84
CA THR A 290 6.04 -45.65 -13.42
C THR A 290 5.21 -44.82 -12.44
N THR A 291 3.92 -45.13 -12.34
CA THR A 291 2.99 -44.60 -11.33
C THR A 291 3.20 -45.12 -9.89
N GLY A 292 4.37 -45.67 -9.54
CA GLY A 292 4.52 -46.46 -8.30
C GLY A 292 5.46 -45.97 -7.20
N LYS A 293 6.49 -45.15 -7.47
CA LYS A 293 7.55 -44.85 -6.46
C LYS A 293 8.09 -43.42 -6.57
N GLY A 294 7.36 -42.49 -5.96
CA GLY A 294 7.53 -41.03 -6.10
C GLY A 294 8.83 -40.38 -5.61
N ALA A 295 9.76 -41.08 -4.94
CA ALA A 295 10.99 -40.45 -4.45
C ALA A 295 12.26 -40.84 -5.25
N VAL A 296 12.35 -42.07 -5.75
CA VAL A 296 13.52 -42.55 -6.53
C VAL A 296 13.45 -42.08 -7.98
N VAL A 297 12.23 -41.92 -8.51
CA VAL A 297 12.01 -41.40 -9.86
C VAL A 297 12.28 -39.90 -9.92
N ALA A 298 11.99 -39.12 -8.88
CA ALA A 298 12.37 -37.72 -8.82
C ALA A 298 13.89 -37.55 -8.93
N ALA A 299 14.70 -38.40 -8.28
CA ALA A 299 16.16 -38.38 -8.39
C ALA A 299 16.67 -38.85 -9.77
N HIS A 300 16.01 -39.83 -10.41
CA HIS A 300 16.38 -40.30 -11.74
C HIS A 300 15.98 -39.31 -12.85
N VAL A 301 14.78 -38.75 -12.75
CA VAL A 301 14.30 -37.64 -13.57
C VAL A 301 15.16 -36.41 -13.33
N HIS A 302 15.55 -36.10 -12.08
CA HIS A 302 16.53 -35.05 -11.78
C HIS A 302 17.88 -35.31 -12.46
N GLY A 303 18.41 -36.53 -12.42
CA GLY A 303 19.66 -36.88 -13.11
C GLY A 303 19.56 -36.88 -14.64
N MET A 304 18.39 -37.18 -15.20
CA MET A 304 18.12 -37.11 -16.64
C MET A 304 17.87 -35.67 -17.10
N VAL A 305 17.06 -34.91 -16.36
CA VAL A 305 16.76 -33.49 -16.58
C VAL A 305 18.04 -32.70 -16.47
N LEU A 306 18.87 -32.91 -15.43
CA LEU A 306 20.18 -32.27 -15.33
C LEU A 306 21.08 -32.64 -16.51
N ARG A 307 21.26 -33.94 -16.83
CA ARG A 307 22.10 -34.32 -17.99
C ARG A 307 21.63 -33.71 -19.29
N ARG A 308 20.32 -33.63 -19.50
CA ARG A 308 19.74 -33.09 -20.73
C ARG A 308 19.73 -31.56 -20.74
N ALA A 309 19.51 -30.93 -19.60
CA ALA A 309 19.65 -29.48 -19.43
C ALA A 309 21.09 -29.03 -19.65
N TYR A 310 22.08 -29.76 -19.13
CA TYR A 310 23.49 -29.52 -19.44
C TYR A 310 23.78 -29.75 -20.92
N SER A 311 23.29 -30.84 -21.52
CA SER A 311 23.44 -31.08 -22.96
C SER A 311 22.79 -30.00 -23.84
N VAL A 312 21.62 -29.47 -23.45
CA VAL A 312 20.95 -28.38 -24.17
C VAL A 312 21.70 -27.07 -23.96
N LYS A 313 22.17 -26.77 -22.73
CA LYS A 313 23.02 -25.62 -22.45
C LYS A 313 24.27 -25.64 -23.32
N ASP A 314 24.96 -26.78 -23.39
CA ASP A 314 26.16 -26.94 -24.22
C ASP A 314 25.83 -26.75 -25.70
N ALA A 315 24.75 -27.35 -26.21
CA ALA A 315 24.32 -27.19 -27.59
C ALA A 315 23.88 -25.75 -27.95
N VAL A 316 23.28 -25.00 -27.01
CA VAL A 316 22.92 -23.59 -27.19
C VAL A 316 24.17 -22.72 -27.17
N MET A 317 25.09 -22.95 -26.23
CA MET A 317 26.35 -22.21 -26.15
C MET A 317 27.21 -22.43 -27.40
N ASP A 318 27.30 -23.67 -27.90
CA ASP A 318 28.00 -24.00 -29.14
C ASP A 318 27.45 -23.22 -30.34
N ARG A 319 26.12 -23.04 -30.43
CA ARG A 319 25.50 -22.24 -31.50
C ARG A 319 25.75 -20.75 -31.35
N VAL A 320 25.75 -20.22 -30.11
CA VAL A 320 26.05 -18.81 -29.86
C VAL A 320 27.52 -18.50 -30.18
N TYR A 321 28.45 -19.37 -29.79
CA TYR A 321 29.86 -19.23 -30.13
C TYR A 321 30.13 -19.42 -31.63
N ALA A 322 29.45 -20.35 -32.30
CA ALA A 322 29.58 -20.52 -33.75
C ALA A 322 29.11 -19.26 -34.51
N ARG A 323 28.07 -18.57 -34.02
CA ARG A 323 27.58 -17.31 -34.60
C ARG A 323 28.53 -16.14 -34.35
N SER A 324 29.05 -15.99 -33.13
CA SER A 324 30.01 -14.90 -32.84
C SER A 324 31.33 -15.08 -33.58
N SER A 325 31.79 -16.32 -33.79
CA SER A 325 33.02 -16.59 -34.55
C SER A 325 32.85 -16.42 -36.06
N SER A 326 31.63 -16.62 -36.58
CA SER A 326 31.27 -16.35 -37.98
C SER A 326 31.32 -14.85 -38.28
N ASP A 327 30.75 -14.03 -37.40
CA ASP A 327 30.64 -12.58 -37.63
C ASP A 327 31.99 -11.85 -37.46
N VAL A 328 32.94 -12.42 -36.71
CA VAL A 328 34.31 -11.88 -36.58
C VAL A 328 35.17 -12.17 -37.81
N LEU A 329 34.94 -13.29 -38.52
CA LEU A 329 35.71 -13.64 -39.72
C LEU A 329 35.32 -12.83 -40.96
N THR A 330 34.14 -12.20 -40.98
CA THR A 330 33.72 -11.32 -42.07
C THR A 330 34.13 -9.86 -41.90
N LEU A 331 34.62 -9.44 -40.72
CA LEU A 331 35.04 -8.06 -40.45
C LEU A 331 36.54 -7.81 -40.64
N THR A 332 37.36 -8.85 -40.81
CA THR A 332 38.82 -8.72 -41.00
C THR A 332 39.28 -8.72 -42.45
N ASP A 333 38.41 -9.02 -43.42
CA ASP A 333 38.78 -9.07 -44.85
C ASP A 333 38.55 -7.75 -45.61
N ASP A 334 37.88 -6.75 -45.02
CA ASP A 334 37.54 -5.48 -45.68
C ASP A 334 38.43 -4.27 -45.29
N LEU A 335 39.56 -4.47 -44.59
CA LEU A 335 40.42 -3.36 -44.10
C LEU A 335 41.85 -3.31 -44.69
N CYS A 336 42.09 -3.90 -45.86
CA CYS A 336 43.38 -3.76 -46.55
C CYS A 336 43.22 -3.46 -48.04
N GLU A 337 42.78 -2.24 -48.38
CA GLU A 337 43.15 -1.62 -49.66
C GLU A 337 44.29 -0.62 -49.44
N PRO A 338 45.40 -0.70 -50.20
CA PRO A 338 46.45 0.30 -50.15
C PRO A 338 46.08 1.48 -51.05
N GLU A 339 45.95 2.68 -50.47
CA GLU A 339 45.85 3.93 -51.25
C GLU A 339 47.13 4.16 -52.05
N SER A 340 47.02 3.98 -53.37
CA SER A 340 48.01 4.42 -54.34
C SER A 340 47.88 5.93 -54.57
N GLU A 341 48.87 6.65 -54.06
CA GLU A 341 49.57 7.77 -54.71
C GLU A 341 49.12 8.10 -56.15
N LYS A 342 48.55 9.30 -56.35
CA LYS A 342 48.52 9.97 -57.66
C LYS A 342 48.43 11.50 -57.52
N ASP A 343 49.44 12.13 -58.10
CA ASP A 343 49.63 13.53 -58.50
C ASP A 343 48.36 14.38 -58.70
N LEU A 344 48.28 15.54 -58.01
CA LEU A 344 48.32 16.91 -58.59
C LEU A 344 48.26 18.00 -57.53
#